data_AF-A0A7K5MC65-F1
#
_entry.id   AF-A0A7K5MC65-F1
#
_cell.length_a   1.000
_cell.length_b   1.000
_cell.length_c   1.000
_cell.angle_alpha   90.00
_cell.angle_beta   90.00
_cell.angle_gamma   90.00
#
_symmetry.space_group_name_H-M   'P 1'
#
loop_
_entity.id
_entity.type
_entity.pdbx_description
1 polymer ?
#
loop_
_entity_poly.entity_id
_entity_poly.type
_entity_poly.pdbx_seq_one_letter_code
_entity_poly.pdbx_strand_id
1 'polypeptide(L)'
;AGSAGLDLATSITITLLDSSVHLLPTGIFGPPGPQKRALLVGRSATTLLGLFVLPGVIDSDSVGEIKIMAWTPFPPCTVPQGTHIAQLIPFSHNLSSPVKECKTRVGGLGSTGTPQILWAISDECPTCKCTLTLQGEQITLTGILDTGADVTVIS
;
A
#
# COMPACT_ATOMS: atom_id res chain seq x y z
N ALA A 1 -10.61 -26.27 -17.51
CA ALA A 1 -10.61 -25.26 -16.42
C ALA A 1 -9.28 -25.37 -15.68
N GLY A 2 -8.55 -24.27 -15.53
CA GLY A 2 -7.20 -24.26 -14.93
C GLY A 2 -6.81 -22.90 -14.35
N SER A 3 -7.79 -22.03 -14.06
CA SER A 3 -7.51 -20.73 -13.43
C SER A 3 -7.13 -20.94 -11.97
N ALA A 4 -6.04 -20.30 -11.54
CA ALA A 4 -5.57 -20.35 -10.15
C ALA A 4 -6.30 -19.34 -9.25
N GLY A 5 -6.93 -18.30 -9.82
CA GLY A 5 -7.51 -17.20 -9.07
C GLY A 5 -8.99 -16.94 -9.35
N LEU A 6 -9.65 -16.29 -8.39
CA LEU A 6 -11.00 -15.73 -8.50
C LEU A 6 -10.90 -14.23 -8.83
N ASP A 7 -11.42 -13.81 -9.98
CA ASP A 7 -11.38 -12.42 -10.41
C ASP A 7 -12.22 -11.51 -9.50
N LEU A 8 -11.67 -10.34 -9.14
CA LEU A 8 -12.31 -9.30 -8.34
C LEU A 8 -12.59 -8.06 -9.19
N ALA A 9 -13.83 -7.60 -9.13
CA ALA A 9 -14.30 -6.39 -9.79
C ALA A 9 -14.53 -5.24 -8.81
N THR A 10 -14.44 -4.01 -9.32
CA THR A 10 -14.86 -2.81 -8.57
C THR A 10 -16.38 -2.74 -8.43
N SER A 11 -16.88 -2.34 -7.27
CA SER A 11 -18.34 -2.20 -7.04
C SER A 11 -18.92 -0.89 -7.55
N ILE A 12 -18.06 0.11 -7.83
CA ILE A 12 -18.44 1.44 -8.34
C ILE A 12 -17.43 1.88 -9.40
N THR A 13 -17.76 2.94 -10.14
CA THR A 13 -16.79 3.64 -11.01
C THR A 13 -15.94 4.58 -10.17
N ILE A 14 -14.60 4.46 -10.27
CA ILE A 14 -13.64 5.32 -9.56
C ILE A 14 -12.72 5.99 -10.56
N THR A 15 -12.34 7.25 -10.31
CA THR A 15 -11.24 7.92 -11.03
C THR A 15 -10.11 8.23 -10.05
N LEU A 16 -8.93 7.67 -10.31
CA LEU A 16 -7.70 7.98 -9.60
C LEU A 16 -7.15 9.28 -10.19
N LEU A 17 -7.12 10.34 -9.38
CA LEU A 17 -6.72 11.70 -9.81
C LEU A 17 -5.24 12.01 -9.56
N ASP A 18 -4.57 11.16 -8.78
CA ASP A 18 -3.17 11.30 -8.41
C ASP A 18 -2.48 9.92 -8.44
N SER A 19 -1.17 9.92 -8.18
CA SER A 19 -0.35 8.71 -8.15
C SER A 19 -0.26 8.07 -6.76
N SER A 20 -1.11 8.49 -5.80
CA SER A 20 -1.18 7.86 -4.48
C SER A 20 -1.90 6.50 -4.56
N VAL A 21 -1.86 5.74 -3.47
CA VAL A 21 -2.55 4.45 -3.38
C VAL A 21 -4.02 4.69 -3.00
N HIS A 22 -4.92 4.19 -3.84
CA HIS A 22 -6.37 4.26 -3.64
C HIS A 22 -6.92 2.90 -3.21
N LEU A 23 -7.91 2.92 -2.32
CA LEU A 23 -8.65 1.73 -1.91
C LEU A 23 -9.95 1.63 -2.70
N LEU A 24 -9.98 0.74 -3.68
CA LEU A 24 -11.12 0.54 -4.56
C LEU A 24 -12.07 -0.50 -3.95
N PRO A 25 -13.35 -0.17 -3.73
CA PRO A 25 -14.30 -1.09 -3.13
C PRO A 25 -14.68 -2.20 -4.11
N THR A 26 -14.95 -3.39 -3.58
CA THR A 26 -15.42 -4.55 -4.36
C THR A 26 -16.86 -4.93 -4.04
N GLY A 27 -17.40 -4.44 -2.92
CA GLY A 27 -18.68 -4.88 -2.37
C GLY A 27 -18.67 -6.31 -1.83
N ILE A 28 -17.51 -6.98 -1.81
CA ILE A 28 -17.34 -8.35 -1.32
C ILE A 28 -16.83 -8.29 0.11
N PHE A 29 -17.52 -8.97 1.02
CA PHE A 29 -17.23 -8.97 2.45
C PHE A 29 -16.79 -10.35 2.92
N GLY A 30 -16.03 -10.35 4.01
CA GLY A 30 -15.65 -11.56 4.71
C GLY A 30 -14.43 -12.25 4.09
N PRO A 31 -14.11 -13.45 4.61
CA PRO A 31 -13.00 -14.21 4.08
C PRO A 31 -13.37 -14.81 2.72
N PRO A 32 -12.36 -15.11 1.88
CA PRO A 32 -12.54 -15.70 0.56
C PRO A 32 -12.96 -17.18 0.68
N GLY A 33 -14.21 -17.42 1.07
CA GLY A 33 -14.79 -18.73 1.29
C GLY A 33 -14.39 -19.39 2.62
N PRO A 34 -14.94 -20.59 2.92
CA PRO A 34 -14.73 -21.26 4.20
C PRO A 34 -13.25 -21.57 4.44
N GLN A 35 -12.69 -20.94 5.48
CA GLN A 35 -11.35 -21.16 6.06
C GLN A 35 -10.14 -20.95 5.13
N LYS A 36 -10.29 -20.23 4.02
CA LYS A 36 -9.17 -19.96 3.12
C LYS A 36 -8.65 -18.54 3.34
N ARG A 37 -7.34 -18.43 3.45
CA ARG A 37 -6.62 -17.17 3.25
C ARG A 37 -6.43 -17.01 1.75
N ALA A 38 -6.36 -15.77 1.28
CA ALA A 38 -6.03 -15.53 -0.12
C ALA A 38 -5.05 -14.39 -0.27
N LEU A 39 -4.28 -14.47 -1.36
CA LEU A 39 -3.45 -13.39 -1.83
C LEU A 39 -4.25 -12.60 -2.87
N LEU A 40 -4.50 -11.33 -2.59
CA LEU A 40 -5.00 -10.37 -3.56
C LEU A 40 -3.83 -9.91 -4.41
N VAL A 41 -3.94 -10.08 -5.73
CA VAL A 41 -2.95 -9.63 -6.71
C VAL A 41 -3.63 -8.97 -7.92
N GLY A 42 -2.90 -8.10 -8.60
CA GLY A 42 -3.35 -7.54 -9.88
C GLY A 42 -3.48 -8.60 -10.98
N ARG A 43 -4.39 -8.36 -11.92
CA ARG A 43 -4.42 -9.11 -13.18
C ARG A 43 -3.38 -8.52 -14.13
N SER A 44 -2.73 -9.38 -14.91
CA SER A 44 -1.71 -8.93 -15.89
C SER A 44 -2.27 -7.91 -16.88
N ALA A 45 -3.51 -8.10 -17.35
CA ALA A 45 -4.20 -7.16 -18.23
C ALA A 45 -4.36 -5.77 -17.61
N THR A 46 -4.65 -5.70 -16.31
CA THR A 46 -4.75 -4.42 -15.57
C THR A 46 -3.42 -3.69 -15.55
N THR A 47 -2.34 -4.42 -15.23
CA THR A 47 -0.99 -3.87 -15.18
C THR A 47 -0.51 -3.37 -16.54
N LEU A 48 -0.84 -4.07 -17.62
CA LEU A 48 -0.53 -3.62 -18.99
C LEU A 48 -1.20 -2.29 -19.34
N LEU A 49 -2.34 -1.97 -18.73
CA LEU A 49 -3.05 -0.70 -18.91
C LEU A 49 -2.53 0.41 -17.98
N GLY A 50 -1.46 0.17 -17.23
CA GLY A 50 -0.86 1.17 -16.34
C GLY A 50 -1.57 1.35 -14.99
N LEU A 51 -2.45 0.41 -14.60
CA LEU A 51 -3.03 0.34 -13.27
C LEU A 51 -2.39 -0.81 -12.49
N PHE A 52 -1.77 -0.48 -11.37
CA PHE A 52 -1.02 -1.42 -10.55
C PHE A 52 -1.79 -1.72 -9.28
N VAL A 53 -2.10 -2.99 -9.06
CA VAL A 53 -2.68 -3.47 -7.81
C VAL A 53 -1.56 -3.90 -6.89
N LEU A 54 -1.52 -3.33 -5.70
CA LEU A 54 -0.57 -3.72 -4.67
C LEU A 54 -1.02 -5.04 -4.04
N PRO A 55 -0.11 -6.02 -3.87
CA PRO A 55 -0.46 -7.28 -3.24
C PRO A 55 -0.98 -7.10 -1.82
N GLY A 56 -1.89 -7.99 -1.41
CA GLY A 56 -2.47 -7.96 -0.08
C GLY A 56 -2.85 -9.36 0.41
N VAL A 57 -2.72 -9.61 1.71
CA VAL A 57 -3.18 -10.85 2.33
C VAL A 57 -4.58 -10.62 2.89
N ILE A 58 -5.50 -11.53 2.55
CA ILE A 58 -6.84 -11.58 3.12
C ILE A 58 -6.90 -12.75 4.10
N ASP A 59 -7.05 -12.43 5.38
CA ASP A 59 -7.12 -13.40 6.45
C ASP A 59 -8.49 -14.08 6.52
N SER A 60 -8.51 -15.32 7.00
CA SER A 60 -9.73 -16.13 7.12
C SER A 60 -10.70 -15.63 8.20
N ASP A 61 -10.24 -14.79 9.13
CA ASP A 61 -11.04 -14.18 10.20
C ASP A 61 -11.39 -12.71 9.91
N SER A 62 -11.06 -12.21 8.71
CA SER A 62 -11.44 -10.87 8.27
C SER A 62 -12.93 -10.82 7.93
N VAL A 63 -13.67 -9.90 8.58
CA VAL A 63 -15.10 -9.67 8.28
C VAL A 63 -15.37 -8.37 7.50
N GLY A 64 -14.31 -7.61 7.23
CA GLY A 64 -14.41 -6.36 6.46
C GLY A 64 -14.65 -6.59 4.97
N GLU A 65 -14.89 -5.49 4.26
CA GLU A 65 -14.87 -5.49 2.80
C GLU A 65 -13.44 -5.76 2.29
N ILE A 66 -13.31 -6.65 1.31
CA ILE A 66 -12.08 -6.84 0.56
C ILE A 66 -11.91 -5.63 -0.36
N LYS A 67 -10.97 -4.74 -0.06
CA LYS A 67 -10.64 -3.59 -0.92
C LYS A 67 -9.41 -3.89 -1.77
N ILE A 68 -9.38 -3.30 -2.97
CA ILE A 68 -8.23 -3.41 -3.88
C ILE A 68 -7.37 -2.16 -3.67
N MET A 69 -6.13 -2.34 -3.22
CA MET A 69 -5.13 -1.26 -3.24
C MET A 69 -4.64 -1.09 -4.67
N ALA A 70 -4.95 0.04 -5.29
CA ALA A 70 -4.50 0.33 -6.65
C ALA A 70 -3.84 1.70 -6.74
N TRP A 71 -2.83 1.81 -7.59
CA TRP A 71 -2.19 3.08 -7.92
C TRP A 71 -1.85 3.11 -9.41
N THR A 72 -1.66 4.30 -9.96
CA THR A 72 -1.22 4.49 -11.34
C THR A 72 -0.14 5.57 -11.40
N PRO A 73 0.91 5.40 -12.23
CA PRO A 73 1.86 6.47 -12.51
C PRO A 73 1.31 7.53 -13.49
N PHE A 74 0.15 7.29 -14.13
CA PHE A 74 -0.39 8.13 -15.19
C PHE A 74 -1.84 8.58 -14.92
N PRO A 75 -2.09 9.41 -13.87
CA PRO A 75 -3.42 9.98 -13.65
C PRO A 75 -3.82 10.99 -14.75
N PRO A 76 -5.13 11.17 -15.04
CA PRO A 76 -6.26 10.48 -14.41
C PRO A 76 -6.47 9.07 -14.98
N CYS A 77 -6.81 8.11 -14.10
CA CYS A 77 -7.17 6.75 -14.50
C CYS A 77 -8.58 6.41 -13.99
N THR A 78 -9.52 6.20 -14.91
CA THR A 78 -10.88 5.79 -14.57
C THR A 78 -11.05 4.28 -14.68
N VAL A 79 -11.52 3.66 -13.61
CA VAL A 79 -11.92 2.26 -13.55
C VAL A 79 -13.45 2.20 -13.52
N PRO A 80 -14.12 1.73 -14.59
CA PRO A 80 -15.56 1.55 -14.61
C PRO A 80 -16.02 0.51 -13.58
N GLN A 81 -17.23 0.69 -13.06
CA GLN A 81 -17.91 -0.33 -12.24
C GLN A 81 -17.93 -1.69 -12.94
N GLY A 82 -17.72 -2.77 -12.17
CA GLY A 82 -17.75 -4.13 -12.69
C GLY A 82 -16.47 -4.56 -13.42
N THR A 83 -15.45 -3.69 -13.48
CA THR A 83 -14.18 -4.05 -14.13
C THR A 83 -13.36 -4.98 -13.24
N HIS A 84 -13.09 -6.19 -13.73
CA HIS A 84 -12.21 -7.15 -13.05
C HIS A 84 -10.75 -6.72 -13.14
N ILE A 85 -10.22 -6.08 -12.10
CA ILE A 85 -8.86 -5.52 -12.07
C ILE A 85 -7.87 -6.31 -11.22
N ALA A 86 -8.36 -7.13 -10.29
CA ALA A 86 -7.56 -7.94 -9.38
C ALA A 86 -8.08 -9.38 -9.37
N GLN A 87 -7.38 -10.27 -8.68
CA GLN A 87 -7.79 -11.64 -8.44
C GLN A 87 -7.33 -12.11 -7.05
N LEU A 88 -8.07 -13.04 -6.47
CA LEU A 88 -7.73 -13.73 -5.24
C LEU A 88 -7.15 -15.09 -5.56
N ILE A 89 -5.93 -15.35 -5.09
CA ILE A 89 -5.29 -16.66 -5.16
C ILE A 89 -5.41 -17.31 -3.78
N PRO A 90 -6.33 -18.29 -3.60
CA PRO A 90 -6.48 -18.97 -2.33
C PRO A 90 -5.25 -19.84 -2.04
N PHE A 91 -4.83 -19.87 -0.78
CA PHE A 91 -3.77 -20.78 -0.33
C PHE A 91 -4.15 -21.44 0.99
N SER A 92 -3.80 -22.72 1.09
CA SER A 92 -4.00 -23.51 2.31
C SER A 92 -2.74 -23.45 3.16
N HIS A 93 -2.91 -23.24 4.46
CA HIS A 93 -1.82 -23.21 5.41
C HIS A 93 -1.93 -24.42 6.34
N ASN A 94 -1.15 -25.46 6.06
CA ASN A 94 -1.01 -26.64 6.93
C ASN A 94 0.07 -26.38 7.99
N LEU A 95 -0.16 -25.48 8.95
CA LEU A 95 0.64 -25.49 10.18
C LEU A 95 -0.12 -26.30 11.23
N SER A 96 0.42 -27.48 11.52
CA SER A 96 0.13 -28.25 12.72
C SER A 96 0.61 -27.50 13.95
N SER A 97 -0.14 -26.50 14.40
CA SER A 97 -0.01 -25.95 15.75
C SER A 97 -1.37 -25.45 16.24
N PRO A 98 -1.67 -25.54 17.56
CA PRO A 98 -2.94 -25.10 18.09
C PRO A 98 -2.98 -23.57 18.09
N VAL A 99 -3.44 -22.98 16.98
CA VAL A 99 -3.75 -21.56 16.91
C VAL A 99 -4.99 -21.34 17.76
N LYS A 100 -4.83 -20.68 18.92
CA LYS A 100 -5.93 -20.21 19.76
C LYS A 100 -6.91 -19.41 18.88
N GLU A 101 -8.20 -19.73 18.97
CA GLU A 101 -9.27 -18.95 18.34
C GLU A 101 -9.07 -17.47 18.66
N CYS A 102 -8.66 -16.71 17.64
CA CYS A 102 -8.51 -15.27 17.75
C CYS A 102 -9.88 -14.66 17.41
N LYS A 103 -10.32 -13.71 18.24
CA LYS A 103 -11.59 -13.01 18.11
C LYS A 103 -11.78 -12.48 16.68
N THR A 104 -12.99 -12.61 16.14
CA THR A 104 -13.42 -12.07 14.84
C THR A 104 -12.85 -10.67 14.57
N ARG A 105 -12.16 -10.48 13.44
CA ARG A 105 -11.45 -9.22 13.12
C ARG A 105 -12.24 -8.36 12.16
N VAL A 106 -12.57 -7.14 12.59
CA VAL A 106 -13.17 -6.11 11.74
C VAL A 106 -12.04 -5.28 11.12
N GLY A 107 -11.69 -5.56 9.86
CA GLY A 107 -10.64 -4.84 9.14
C GLY A 107 -10.05 -5.66 7.99
N GLY A 108 -9.38 -4.98 7.05
CA GLY A 108 -8.61 -5.58 5.96
C GLY A 108 -7.16 -5.05 5.96
N LEU A 109 -6.41 -5.32 4.89
CA LEU A 109 -5.08 -4.79 4.53
C LEU A 109 -4.45 -3.84 5.58
N GLY A 110 -3.67 -4.40 6.50
CA GLY A 110 -2.94 -3.62 7.51
C GLY A 110 -3.71 -3.31 8.81
N SER A 111 -4.81 -4.00 9.11
CA SER A 111 -5.58 -3.81 10.35
C SER A 111 -4.86 -4.25 11.64
N THR A 112 -3.65 -4.83 11.54
CA THR A 112 -2.82 -5.21 12.68
C THR A 112 -1.59 -4.30 12.80
N GLY A 113 -1.64 -3.40 13.78
CA GLY A 113 -0.56 -2.45 14.07
C GLY A 113 -0.54 -1.28 13.09
N THR A 114 -0.46 -0.07 13.60
CA THR A 114 -0.22 1.10 12.76
C THR A 114 1.25 1.05 12.34
N PRO A 115 1.58 0.88 11.05
CA PRO A 115 2.97 0.92 10.63
C PRO A 115 3.51 2.32 10.96
N GLN A 116 4.55 2.40 11.80
CA GLN A 116 5.21 3.66 12.13
C GLN A 116 6.18 4.00 11.01
N ILE A 117 5.65 4.50 9.90
CA ILE A 117 6.44 4.97 8.77
C ILE A 117 6.59 6.48 8.94
N LEU A 118 7.78 6.93 9.35
CA LEU A 118 8.11 8.34 9.49
C LEU A 118 8.82 8.80 8.20
N TRP A 119 8.16 9.66 7.43
CA TRP A 119 8.77 10.32 6.28
C TRP A 119 9.19 11.73 6.70
N ALA A 120 10.47 12.09 6.53
CA ALA A 120 10.87 13.49 6.55
C ALA A 120 10.61 14.05 5.15
N ILE A 121 9.39 14.54 4.92
CA ILE A 121 9.04 15.23 3.67
C ILE A 121 8.62 16.65 4.05
N SER A 122 9.42 17.60 3.57
CA SER A 122 9.12 19.03 3.56
C SER A 122 9.12 19.45 2.09
N ASP A 123 8.15 20.26 1.66
CA ASP A 123 8.17 20.89 0.33
C ASP A 123 9.38 21.83 0.18
N GLU A 124 9.91 22.32 1.29
CA GLU A 124 11.18 23.00 1.35
C GLU A 124 12.30 21.97 1.43
N CYS A 125 13.32 22.11 0.55
CA CYS A 125 14.57 21.37 0.63
C CYS A 125 15.03 21.34 2.10
N PRO A 126 15.27 20.18 2.71
CA PRO A 126 15.50 20.11 4.14
C PRO A 126 16.85 20.78 4.43
N THR A 127 16.85 22.06 4.73
CA THR A 127 18.08 22.82 4.99
C THR A 127 18.27 23.03 6.49
N CYS A 128 19.51 22.84 6.97
CA CYS A 128 19.91 23.17 8.32
C CYS A 128 20.77 24.44 8.34
N LYS A 129 20.57 25.30 9.34
CA LYS A 129 21.46 26.44 9.59
C LYS A 129 22.50 26.02 10.62
N CYS A 130 23.77 26.14 10.27
CA CYS A 130 24.90 25.86 11.15
C CYS A 130 25.67 27.17 11.39
N THR A 131 25.80 27.56 12.66
CA THR A 131 26.60 28.73 13.02
C THR A 131 27.98 28.29 13.48
N LEU A 132 28.99 28.58 12.67
CA LEU A 132 30.39 28.39 13.01
C LEU A 132 30.89 29.62 13.77
N THR A 133 31.51 29.40 14.93
CA THR A 133 32.12 30.47 15.71
C THR A 133 33.63 30.26 15.77
N LEU A 134 34.41 31.24 15.29
CA LEU A 134 35.86 31.21 15.38
C LEU A 134 36.36 32.58 15.88
N GLN A 135 37.14 32.58 16.96
CA GLN A 135 37.76 33.80 17.52
C GLN A 135 36.78 34.96 17.78
N GLY A 136 35.52 34.66 18.12
CA GLY A 136 34.49 35.67 18.40
C GLY A 136 33.73 36.15 17.15
N GLU A 137 34.14 35.76 15.95
CA GLU A 137 33.34 35.94 14.74
C GLU A 137 32.41 34.74 14.53
N GLN A 138 31.19 35.02 14.07
CA GLN A 138 30.19 34.01 13.76
C GLN A 138 29.83 34.08 12.27
N ILE A 139 29.84 32.91 11.63
CA ILE A 139 29.35 32.74 10.26
C ILE A 139 28.23 31.72 10.31
N THR A 140 27.07 32.08 9.76
CA THR A 140 25.95 31.15 9.62
C THR A 140 25.91 30.60 8.21
N LEU A 141 26.10 29.29 8.09
CA LEU A 141 25.99 28.54 6.85
C LEU A 141 24.61 27.89 6.78
N THR A 142 24.04 27.81 5.58
CA THR A 142 22.83 27.03 5.33
C THR A 142 23.22 25.84 4.47
N GLY A 143 23.13 24.63 5.02
CA GLY A 143 23.44 23.37 4.33
C GLY A 143 22.18 22.54 4.12
N ILE A 144 22.23 21.57 3.22
CA ILE A 144 21.16 20.59 3.05
C ILE A 144 21.38 19.47 4.08
N LEU A 145 20.30 19.07 4.74
CA LEU A 145 20.23 17.95 5.68
C LEU A 145 20.26 16.66 4.85
N ASP A 146 21.41 16.00 4.86
CA ASP A 146 21.62 14.73 4.20
C ASP A 146 20.80 13.62 4.88
N THR A 147 20.06 12.83 4.10
CA THR A 147 19.25 11.70 4.58
C THR A 147 19.99 10.37 4.55
N GLY A 148 21.30 10.34 4.28
CA GLY A 148 22.12 9.13 4.41
C GLY A 148 23.12 8.85 3.29
N ALA A 149 23.59 9.87 2.58
CA ALA A 149 24.86 9.78 1.86
C ALA A 149 26.01 10.23 2.79
N ASP A 150 27.17 9.60 2.72
CA ASP A 150 28.31 9.94 3.60
C ASP A 150 29.05 11.22 3.16
N VAL A 151 28.38 12.20 2.53
CA VAL A 151 29.05 13.38 1.96
C VAL A 151 28.23 14.65 2.13
N THR A 152 28.63 15.48 3.09
CA THR A 152 28.14 16.86 3.22
C THR A 152 28.90 17.77 2.24
N VAL A 153 28.19 18.36 1.28
CA VAL A 153 28.73 19.43 0.42
C VAL A 153 28.47 20.78 1.08
N ILE A 154 29.53 21.57 1.26
CA ILE A 154 29.45 22.96 1.75
C ILE A 154 29.72 23.87 0.55
N SER A 155 28.79 24.78 0.25
CA SER A 155 28.91 25.83 -0.77
C SER A 155 29.11 27.20 -0.13
#